data_AF-R1CD74-F1
#
_entry.id   AF-R1CD74-F1
#
_cell.length_a   1.000
_cell.length_b   1.000
_cell.length_c   1.000
_cell.angle_alpha   90.00
_cell.angle_beta   90.00
_cell.angle_gamma   90.00
#
_symmetry.space_group_name_H-M   'P 1'
#
loop_
_entity.id
_entity.type
_entity.pdbx_description
1 polymer ?
#
loop_
_entity_poly.entity_id
_entity_poly.type
_entity_poly.pdbx_seq_one_letter_code
_entity_poly.pdbx_strand_id
1 'polypeptide(L)'
;MPIMVPPRFPTINASPTVGAVTRNFGIGDWLWVTSFTAFSAGVGFAIGKPIRRPTFFYAGALGFLMSYLGRYRINEYKLLGYYPNPSECRWAGIEFKELRPPIGIEP
;
A
#
# COMPACT_ATOMS: atom_id res chain seq x y z
N MET A 1 -1.77 26.52 -6.45
CA MET A 1 -0.97 25.38 -5.92
C MET A 1 -1.97 24.40 -5.32
N PRO A 2 -1.91 23.09 -5.60
CA PRO A 2 -2.79 22.14 -4.92
C PRO A 2 -2.56 22.30 -3.41
N ILE A 3 -3.64 22.35 -2.64
CA ILE A 3 -3.59 22.51 -1.18
C ILE A 3 -2.85 21.27 -0.64
N MET A 4 -1.55 21.39 -0.39
CA MET A 4 -0.78 20.34 0.27
C MET A 4 -1.24 20.30 1.71
N VAL A 5 -2.18 19.40 2.00
CA VAL A 5 -2.48 19.01 3.37
C VAL A 5 -1.15 18.58 3.98
N PRO A 6 -0.67 19.20 5.06
CA PRO A 6 0.59 18.80 5.65
C PRO A 6 0.42 17.46 6.40
N PRO A 7 1.50 16.69 6.55
CA PRO A 7 1.48 15.35 7.12
C PRO A 7 1.01 15.36 8.58
N ARG A 8 0.25 14.32 8.96
CA ARG A 8 -0.33 14.15 10.31
C ARG A 8 0.63 13.46 11.27
N PHE A 9 1.51 12.62 10.75
CA PHE A 9 2.51 11.84 11.47
C PHE A 9 3.91 12.28 11.05
N PRO A 10 4.97 11.87 11.77
CA PRO A 10 6.33 12.25 11.44
C PRO A 10 6.70 11.76 10.04
N THR A 11 7.19 12.69 9.20
CA THR A 11 7.71 12.36 7.87
C THR A 11 9.11 11.76 8.01
N ILE A 12 9.26 10.53 7.55
CA ILE A 12 10.54 9.81 7.60
C ILE A 12 11.33 10.08 6.32
N ASN A 13 10.63 10.11 5.19
CA ASN A 13 11.22 10.41 3.90
C ASN A 13 10.25 11.30 3.11
N ALA A 14 10.65 12.55 2.87
CA ALA A 14 9.86 13.54 2.14
C ALA A 14 9.82 13.28 0.62
N SER A 15 10.74 12.48 0.09
CA SER A 15 10.80 12.10 -1.32
C SER A 15 11.16 10.61 -1.46
N PRO A 16 10.22 9.71 -1.12
CA PRO A 16 10.48 8.27 -1.14
C PRO A 16 10.74 7.78 -2.56
N THR A 17 11.87 7.09 -2.76
CA THR A 17 12.16 6.40 -4.02
C THR A 17 11.38 5.08 -4.08
N VAL A 18 11.21 4.54 -5.30
CA VAL A 18 10.52 3.25 -5.49
C VAL A 18 11.11 2.15 -4.62
N GLY A 19 12.45 2.05 -4.59
CA GLY A 19 13.14 1.07 -3.74
C GLY A 19 12.89 1.27 -2.24
N ALA A 20 12.76 2.50 -1.77
CA ALA A 20 12.47 2.78 -0.36
C ALA A 20 11.05 2.34 0.03
N VAL A 21 10.06 2.58 -0.83
CA VAL A 21 8.67 2.15 -0.58
C VAL A 21 8.57 0.64 -0.60
N THR A 22 9.15 -0.02 -1.61
CA THR A 22 9.09 -1.49 -1.72
C THR A 22 9.83 -2.18 -0.57
N ARG A 23 10.93 -1.60 -0.08
CA ARG A 23 11.65 -2.12 1.10
C ARG A 23 10.85 -1.96 2.39
N ASN A 24 9.95 -0.98 2.45
CA ASN A 24 9.07 -0.78 3.60
C ASN A 24 7.89 -1.78 3.65
N PHE A 25 7.73 -2.65 2.65
CA PHE A 25 6.65 -3.64 2.67
C PHE A 25 6.88 -4.64 3.81
N GLY A 26 5.91 -4.70 4.71
CA GLY A 26 5.89 -5.70 5.77
C GLY A 26 5.46 -7.08 5.25
N ILE A 27 5.64 -8.10 6.09
CA ILE A 27 5.14 -9.46 5.82
C ILE A 27 3.62 -9.45 5.54
N GLY A 28 2.87 -8.62 6.27
CA GLY A 28 1.42 -8.48 6.07
C GLY A 28 1.05 -7.93 4.69
N ASP A 29 1.84 -7.01 4.13
CA ASP A 29 1.57 -6.46 2.80
C ASP A 29 1.83 -7.51 1.71
N TRP A 30 2.91 -8.28 1.85
CA TRP A 30 3.21 -9.40 0.96
C TRP A 30 2.17 -10.52 1.05
N LEU A 31 1.69 -10.85 2.25
CA LEU A 31 0.60 -11.80 2.45
C LEU A 31 -0.69 -11.30 1.78
N TRP A 32 -0.99 -10.00 1.86
CA TRP A 32 -2.14 -9.41 1.19
C TRP A 32 -2.04 -9.51 -0.33
N VAL A 33 -0.90 -9.09 -0.89
CA VAL A 33 -0.63 -9.16 -2.33
C VAL A 33 -0.76 -10.60 -2.83
N THR A 34 -0.14 -11.54 -2.12
CA THR A 34 -0.16 -12.96 -2.51
C THR A 34 -1.56 -13.55 -2.44
N SER A 35 -2.29 -13.31 -1.33
CA SER A 35 -3.66 -13.78 -1.15
C SER A 35 -4.60 -13.23 -2.21
N PHE A 36 -4.51 -11.93 -2.49
CA PHE A 36 -5.37 -11.27 -3.47
C PHE A 36 -5.06 -11.73 -4.90
N THR A 37 -3.78 -11.93 -5.21
CA THR A 37 -3.32 -12.49 -6.50
C THR A 37 -3.88 -13.90 -6.69
N ALA A 38 -3.74 -14.77 -5.69
CA ALA A 38 -4.25 -16.14 -5.75
C ALA A 38 -5.78 -16.18 -5.90
N PHE A 39 -6.49 -15.32 -5.16
CA PHE A 39 -7.93 -15.17 -5.28
C PHE A 39 -8.33 -14.73 -6.69
N SER A 40 -7.68 -13.69 -7.24
CA SER A 40 -7.97 -13.19 -8.58
C SER A 40 -7.69 -14.23 -9.67
N ALA A 41 -6.58 -14.96 -9.56
CA ALA A 41 -6.25 -16.04 -10.48
C ALA A 41 -7.31 -17.16 -10.42
N GLY A 42 -7.75 -17.55 -9.22
CA GLY A 42 -8.84 -18.52 -9.03
C GLY A 42 -10.15 -18.09 -9.69
N VAL A 43 -10.53 -16.82 -9.54
CA VAL A 43 -11.69 -16.23 -10.23
C VAL A 43 -11.53 -16.29 -11.74
N GLY A 44 -10.35 -15.93 -12.27
CA GLY A 44 -10.04 -16.00 -13.70
C GLY A 44 -10.12 -17.40 -14.28
N PHE A 45 -9.77 -18.42 -13.50
CA PHE A 45 -9.92 -19.83 -13.90
C PHE A 45 -11.38 -20.29 -13.93
N ALA A 46 -12.18 -19.85 -12.95
CA ALA A 46 -13.59 -20.22 -12.85
C ALA A 46 -14.42 -19.65 -14.01
N ILE A 47 -14.21 -18.36 -14.34
CA ILE A 47 -14.99 -17.62 -15.34
C ILE A 47 -14.52 -17.90 -16.77
N GLY A 48 -13.23 -18.12 -16.99
CA GLY A 48 -12.63 -18.13 -18.32
C GLY A 48 -12.88 -19.36 -19.19
N LYS A 49 -14.01 -20.07 -19.06
CA LYS A 49 -14.34 -21.17 -19.97
C LYS A 49 -14.57 -20.64 -21.41
N PRO A 50 -14.04 -21.28 -22.46
CA PRO A 50 -13.23 -22.52 -22.46
C PRO A 50 -11.72 -22.31 -22.24
N ILE A 51 -11.20 -21.09 -22.38
CA ILE A 51 -9.77 -20.76 -22.37
C ILE A 51 -9.27 -20.46 -20.94
N ARG A 52 -9.41 -21.42 -20.02
CA ARG A 52 -9.19 -21.21 -18.57
C ARG A 52 -7.76 -20.88 -18.17
N ARG A 53 -6.77 -21.38 -18.92
CA ARG A 53 -5.34 -21.21 -18.60
C ARG A 53 -4.88 -19.76 -18.83
N PRO A 54 -5.09 -19.15 -20.02
CA PRO A 54 -4.78 -17.74 -20.21
C PRO A 54 -5.54 -16.82 -19.27
N THR A 55 -6.84 -17.05 -19.02
CA THR A 55 -7.61 -16.20 -18.12
C THR A 55 -7.15 -16.29 -16.67
N PHE A 56 -6.67 -17.45 -16.21
CA PHE A 56 -6.00 -17.58 -14.90
C PHE A 56 -4.77 -16.67 -14.80
N PHE A 57 -3.90 -16.69 -15.81
CA PHE A 57 -2.68 -15.86 -15.81
C PHE A 57 -3.00 -14.36 -15.93
N TYR A 58 -3.93 -13.97 -16.80
CA TYR A 58 -4.30 -12.57 -16.95
C TYR A 58 -4.99 -12.02 -15.69
N ALA A 59 -5.94 -12.75 -15.13
CA ALA A 59 -6.59 -12.34 -13.88
C ALA A 59 -5.58 -12.28 -12.73
N GLY A 60 -4.71 -13.28 -12.60
CA GLY A 60 -3.63 -13.28 -11.61
C GLY A 60 -2.71 -12.06 -11.74
N ALA A 61 -2.26 -11.74 -12.95
CA ALA A 61 -1.42 -10.56 -13.20
C ALA A 61 -2.12 -9.24 -12.84
N LEU A 62 -3.41 -9.11 -13.16
CA LEU A 62 -4.20 -7.93 -12.79
C LEU A 62 -4.42 -7.83 -11.28
N GLY A 63 -4.71 -8.95 -10.62
CA GLY A 63 -4.85 -9.01 -9.16
C GLY A 63 -3.56 -8.65 -8.44
N PHE A 64 -2.42 -9.12 -8.95
CA PHE A 64 -1.10 -8.74 -8.45
C PHE A 64 -0.86 -7.23 -8.61
N LEU A 65 -1.07 -6.69 -9.82
CA LEU A 65 -0.86 -5.27 -10.09
C LEU A 65 -1.71 -4.39 -9.17
N MET A 66 -3.01 -4.68 -9.06
CA MET A 66 -3.93 -3.91 -8.22
C MET A 66 -3.55 -3.96 -6.75
N SER A 67 -3.27 -5.16 -6.22
CA SER A 67 -2.91 -5.31 -4.81
C SER A 67 -1.56 -4.69 -4.49
N TYR A 68 -0.56 -4.87 -5.36
CA TYR A 68 0.77 -4.29 -5.18
C TYR A 68 0.72 -2.76 -5.18
N LEU A 69 0.06 -2.15 -6.17
CA LEU A 69 -0.06 -0.69 -6.26
C LEU A 69 -0.85 -0.09 -5.10
N GLY A 70 -1.90 -0.77 -4.63
CA GLY A 70 -2.65 -0.36 -3.45
C GLY A 70 -1.77 -0.33 -2.19
N ARG A 71 -0.97 -1.38 -1.98
CA ARG A 71 -0.04 -1.46 -0.84
C ARG A 71 1.14 -0.50 -1.00
N TYR A 72 1.58 -0.25 -2.22
CA TYR A 72 2.61 0.72 -2.53
C TYR A 72 2.20 2.12 -2.08
N ARG A 73 0.99 2.57 -2.45
CA ARG A 73 0.47 3.87 -2.02
C ARG A 73 0.34 3.99 -0.52
N ILE A 74 -0.15 2.95 0.16
CA ILE A 74 -0.26 2.96 1.62
C ILE A 74 1.12 3.12 2.27
N ASN A 75 2.11 2.36 1.84
CA ASN A 75 3.46 2.44 2.39
C ASN A 75 4.17 3.76 2.03
N GLU A 76 3.93 4.31 0.84
CA GLU A 76 4.36 5.67 0.48
C GLU A 76 3.78 6.71 1.44
N TYR A 77 2.48 6.65 1.74
CA TYR A 77 1.84 7.55 2.69
C TYR A 77 2.34 7.41 4.13
N LYS A 78 2.73 6.20 4.56
CA LYS A 78 3.39 6.01 5.85
C LYS A 78 4.76 6.69 5.91
N LEU A 79 5.56 6.60 4.84
CA LEU A 79 6.88 7.27 4.79
C LEU A 79 6.76 8.79 4.74
N LEU A 80 5.75 9.30 4.03
CA LEU A 80 5.43 10.72 3.95
C LEU A 80 4.81 11.28 5.23
N GLY A 81 4.25 10.43 6.10
CA GLY A 81 3.60 10.84 7.35
C GLY A 81 2.10 11.16 7.20
N TYR A 82 1.45 10.73 6.12
CA TYR A 82 -0.01 10.85 5.95
C TYR A 82 -0.79 9.71 6.62
N TYR A 83 -0.15 8.55 6.81
CA TYR A 83 -0.74 7.37 7.43
C TYR A 83 0.02 7.00 8.72
N PRO A 84 -0.62 6.35 9.72
CA PRO A 84 0.05 5.92 10.93
C PRO A 84 1.27 5.03 10.60
N ASN A 85 2.43 5.42 11.10
CA ASN A 85 3.71 4.83 10.77
C ASN A 85 4.56 4.47 12.02
N PRO A 86 4.02 3.73 13.01
CA PRO A 86 4.71 3.48 14.29
C PRO A 86 5.91 2.54 14.14
N SER A 87 5.80 1.50 13.31
CA SER A 87 6.92 0.65 12.92
C SER A 87 8.01 1.49 12.25
N GLU A 88 7.56 2.44 11.44
CA GLU A 88 8.44 3.26 10.65
C GLU A 88 9.03 4.46 11.45
N CYS A 89 8.45 4.83 12.57
CA CYS A 89 9.13 5.73 13.49
C CYS A 89 10.22 4.96 14.27
N ARG A 90 9.95 3.70 14.63
CA ARG A 90 10.86 2.87 15.45
C ARG A 90 12.19 2.54 14.77
N TRP A 91 12.19 2.04 13.53
CA TRP A 91 13.44 1.81 12.76
C TRP A 91 14.22 3.10 12.45
N ALA A 92 13.55 4.26 12.35
CA ALA A 92 14.18 5.55 12.09
C ALA A 92 14.71 6.23 13.38
N GLY A 93 14.41 5.67 14.56
CA GLY A 93 14.76 6.28 15.85
C GLY A 93 13.98 7.56 16.16
N ILE A 94 12.82 7.75 15.51
CA ILE A 94 11.96 8.93 15.69
C ILE A 94 10.84 8.56 16.66
N GLU A 95 10.47 9.48 17.54
CA GLU A 95 9.31 9.29 18.41
C GLU A 95 8.02 9.37 17.59
N PHE A 96 7.16 8.34 17.70
CA PHE A 96 5.85 8.37 17.07
C PHE A 96 4.96 9.38 17.80
N LYS A 97 4.71 10.52 17.16
CA LYS A 97 3.83 11.57 17.68
C LYS A 97 2.84 11.98 16.61
N GLU A 98 1.57 12.04 16.98
CA GLU A 98 0.55 12.65 16.16
C GLU A 98 0.74 14.17 16.18
N LEU A 99 1.14 14.73 15.04
CA LEU A 99 1.47 16.15 14.90
C LEU A 99 0.22 17.02 14.75
N ARG A 100 -0.90 16.43 14.32
CA ARG A 100 -2.14 17.13 14.06
C ARG A 100 -3.36 16.25 14.37
N PRO A 101 -4.44 16.82 14.93
CA PRO A 101 -5.71 16.10 15.03
C PRO A 101 -6.20 15.67 13.63
N PRO A 102 -7.02 14.61 13.53
CA PRO A 102 -7.68 14.28 12.27
C PRO A 102 -8.42 15.51 11.76
N ILE A 103 -8.39 15.73 10.44
CA ILE A 103 -9.23 16.74 9.80
C ILE A 103 -10.67 16.27 9.99
N GLY A 104 -11.26 16.68 11.10
CA GLY A 104 -12.69 16.60 11.30
C GLY A 104 -13.33 17.52 10.28
N ILE A 105 -14.29 16.99 9.54
CA ILE A 105 -15.39 17.83 9.09
C ILE A 105 -16.03 18.28 10.41
N GLU A 106 -15.81 19.54 10.81
CA GLU A 106 -16.69 20.16 11.81
C GLU A 106 -18.13 19.97 11.30
N PRO A 107 -19.07 19.57 12.17
CA PRO A 107 -20.40 19.10 11.76
C PRO A 107 -21.14 20.04 10.82
#